data_AF-A0A1M2VA60-F1
#
_entry.id   AF-A0A1M2VA60-F1
#
_cell.length_a   1.000
_cell.length_b   1.000
_cell.length_c   1.000
_cell.angle_alpha   90.00
_cell.angle_beta   90.00
_cell.angle_gamma   90.00
#
_symmetry.space_group_name_H-M   'P 1'
#
loop_
_entity.id
_entity.type
_entity.pdbx_description
1 polymer ?
#
loop_
_entity_poly.entity_id
_entity_poly.type
_entity_poly.pdbx_seq_one_letter_code
_entity_poly.pdbx_strand_id
1 'polypeptide(L)'
;MVTKATAPIYTARCSNGVGLSDVEVQEHPASRATRLVDDTTRFLLVSVDKRVEDSVLRKTLPRWVREGVKINGVRYRFLGFTESQVKAGKLTFFREDYEWTVERLLASFGDLSAVYLKSGYGKYSARLGLSFSSTVESLDVPREAAHEIPDLKAPDGSLYTDGCGMIRDSFAKILCTKHDIPSDTSVFQVRRGGIKGLLVRFPDEKFERLGRTSSPLHLIAYRPSMYKYEDGPTTLEINNHNLPPAPAHLSLQFMVLLLSLGVPLEVFQRLLQDQLDAIGSIVTDREKALHYVKGELDAGVEDRFNQSLYAMLLAQHDLAEPYVRQQLLKFQEIQYESLRREMNLRVMDSCYVFGVVDEDGVLAPGEVYVNLPARSGVLVRDVMVAR
;
A
#
# COMPACT_ATOMS: atom_id res chain seq x y z
N MET A 1 9.09 4.70 -8.77
CA MET A 1 7.80 4.44 -8.09
C MET A 1 6.70 5.17 -8.87
N VAL A 2 5.48 4.64 -8.99
CA VAL A 2 4.43 5.38 -9.75
C VAL A 2 4.07 6.63 -8.95
N THR A 3 4.15 7.79 -9.59
CA THR A 3 3.80 9.06 -8.96
C THR A 3 2.31 9.11 -8.66
N LYS A 4 1.95 9.15 -7.38
CA LYS A 4 0.55 9.25 -6.95
C LYS A 4 0.22 10.72 -6.73
N ALA A 5 -0.78 11.21 -7.46
CA ALA A 5 -1.33 12.54 -7.23
C ALA A 5 -1.89 12.65 -5.80
N THR A 6 -1.98 13.87 -5.30
CA THR A 6 -2.72 14.20 -4.10
C THR A 6 -4.02 14.92 -4.46
N ALA A 7 -4.95 14.96 -3.52
CA ALA A 7 -6.22 15.64 -3.61
C ALA A 7 -6.48 16.37 -2.28
N PRO A 8 -6.83 17.66 -2.31
CA PRO A 8 -7.20 18.40 -1.11
C PRO A 8 -8.58 17.92 -0.63
N ILE A 9 -8.67 17.48 0.62
CA ILE A 9 -9.95 17.19 1.27
C ILE A 9 -10.05 17.94 2.59
N TYR A 10 -11.27 18.17 3.08
CA TYR A 10 -11.41 18.69 4.43
C TYR A 10 -11.09 17.62 5.45
N THR A 11 -10.46 18.05 6.54
CA THR A 11 -10.27 17.26 7.74
C THR A 11 -10.83 18.02 8.94
N ALA A 12 -11.25 17.29 9.97
CA ALA A 12 -11.70 17.88 11.23
C ALA A 12 -11.37 16.94 12.37
N ARG A 13 -11.25 17.48 13.58
CA ARG A 13 -11.04 16.71 14.81
C ARG A 13 -12.27 16.74 15.70
N CYS A 14 -12.53 15.64 16.39
CA CYS A 14 -13.55 15.51 17.43
C CYS A 14 -12.89 15.04 18.72
N SER A 15 -12.40 15.99 19.51
CA SER A 15 -11.63 15.71 20.73
C SER A 15 -12.50 15.31 21.93
N ASN A 16 -13.77 15.72 21.96
CA ASN A 16 -14.69 15.50 23.08
C ASN A 16 -15.86 14.56 22.74
N GLY A 17 -15.88 14.00 21.53
CA GLY A 17 -16.96 13.11 21.08
C GLY A 17 -18.27 13.81 20.71
N VAL A 18 -18.33 15.14 20.66
CA VAL A 18 -19.57 15.91 20.40
C VAL A 18 -19.37 16.95 19.30
N GLY A 19 -18.38 17.82 19.47
CA GLY A 19 -18.11 18.96 18.58
C GLY A 19 -16.97 18.68 17.59
N LEU A 20 -17.03 19.33 16.43
CA LEU A 20 -15.93 19.36 15.48
C LEU A 20 -15.09 20.62 15.69
N SER A 21 -13.77 20.47 15.67
CA SER A 21 -12.77 21.53 15.72
C SER A 21 -11.69 21.29 14.66
N ASP A 22 -10.74 22.23 14.55
CA ASP A 22 -9.53 22.09 13.72
C ASP A 22 -9.87 21.73 12.26
N VAL A 23 -10.83 22.47 11.69
CA VAL A 23 -11.25 22.25 10.31
C VAL A 23 -10.23 22.88 9.38
N GLU A 24 -9.59 22.05 8.58
CA GLU A 24 -8.57 22.48 7.63
C GLU A 24 -8.59 21.63 6.36
N VAL A 25 -8.01 22.17 5.29
CA VAL A 25 -7.81 21.43 4.04
C VAL A 25 -6.43 20.78 4.10
N GLN A 26 -6.38 19.47 3.88
CA GLN A 26 -5.13 18.71 3.83
C GLN A 26 -5.00 17.98 2.49
N GLU A 27 -3.77 17.87 2.00
CA GLU A 27 -3.44 17.04 0.85
C GLU A 27 -3.44 15.57 1.24
N HIS A 28 -4.32 14.78 0.61
CA HIS A 28 -4.38 13.34 0.79
C HIS A 28 -4.01 12.62 -0.50
N PRO A 29 -3.41 11.42 -0.45
CA PRO A 29 -3.17 10.65 -1.65
C PRO A 29 -4.47 10.41 -2.43
N ALA A 30 -4.48 10.77 -3.71
CA ALA A 30 -5.67 10.68 -4.55
C ALA A 30 -6.14 9.22 -4.68
N SER A 31 -7.45 9.04 -4.74
CA SER A 31 -8.11 7.75 -4.90
C SER A 31 -9.15 7.80 -6.01
N ARG A 32 -9.76 6.66 -6.32
CA ARG A 32 -10.89 6.59 -7.25
C ARG A 32 -12.01 7.56 -6.85
N ALA A 33 -12.37 7.56 -5.58
CA ALA A 33 -13.42 8.42 -5.03
C ALA A 33 -13.14 9.91 -5.26
N THR A 34 -11.90 10.37 -5.05
CA THR A 34 -11.55 11.78 -5.26
C THR A 34 -11.47 12.16 -6.73
N ARG A 35 -11.11 11.22 -7.62
CA ARG A 35 -11.06 11.47 -9.08
C ARG A 35 -12.44 11.57 -9.73
N LEU A 36 -13.46 10.96 -9.13
CA LEU A 36 -14.80 10.90 -9.71
C LEU A 36 -15.58 12.21 -9.60
N VAL A 37 -15.28 13.03 -8.60
CA VAL A 37 -16.02 14.26 -8.30
C VAL A 37 -15.33 15.49 -8.88
N ASP A 38 -16.12 16.53 -9.10
CA ASP A 38 -15.69 17.86 -9.56
C ASP A 38 -14.89 18.64 -8.50
N ASP A 39 -15.24 18.47 -7.22
CA ASP A 39 -14.62 19.14 -6.08
C ASP A 39 -14.30 18.14 -4.97
N THR A 40 -13.01 17.91 -4.71
CA THR A 40 -12.54 16.95 -3.69
C THR A 40 -12.82 17.44 -2.26
N THR A 41 -13.06 18.73 -2.06
CA THR A 41 -13.46 19.29 -0.76
C THR A 41 -14.90 18.94 -0.38
N ARG A 42 -15.63 18.22 -1.25
CA ARG A 42 -16.85 17.51 -0.85
C ARG A 42 -16.56 16.44 0.20
N PHE A 43 -15.37 15.84 0.21
CA PHE A 43 -14.98 14.87 1.23
C PHE A 43 -14.52 15.57 2.52
N LEU A 44 -15.02 15.06 3.64
CA LEU A 44 -14.62 15.46 4.98
C LEU A 44 -14.19 14.22 5.78
N LEU A 45 -12.94 14.19 6.23
CA LEU A 45 -12.41 13.14 7.09
C LEU A 45 -12.40 13.62 8.55
N VAL A 46 -13.26 13.05 9.38
CA VAL A 46 -13.35 13.39 10.80
C VAL A 46 -12.53 12.39 11.63
N SER A 47 -11.58 12.90 12.42
CA SER A 47 -10.79 12.10 13.37
C SER A 47 -11.36 12.24 14.78
N VAL A 48 -11.84 11.13 15.35
CA VAL A 48 -12.36 11.05 16.71
C VAL A 48 -11.25 10.61 17.65
N ASP A 49 -11.06 11.33 18.76
CA ASP A 49 -10.03 10.97 19.73
C ASP A 49 -10.35 9.64 20.40
N LYS A 50 -9.35 8.75 20.51
CA LYS A 50 -9.52 7.40 21.08
C LYS A 50 -9.81 7.42 22.59
N ARG A 51 -9.62 8.56 23.25
CA ARG A 51 -9.89 8.75 24.69
C ARG A 51 -11.34 9.13 24.99
N VAL A 52 -12.15 9.40 23.96
CA VAL A 52 -13.57 9.74 24.15
C VAL A 52 -14.29 8.53 24.74
N GLU A 53 -15.13 8.77 25.76
CA GLU A 53 -15.91 7.70 26.39
C GLU A 53 -16.93 7.07 25.43
N ASP A 54 -17.05 5.75 25.49
CA ASP A 54 -18.04 4.97 24.75
C ASP A 54 -19.48 5.48 24.94
N SER A 55 -19.80 5.96 26.15
CA SER A 55 -21.13 6.48 26.51
C SER A 55 -21.51 7.70 25.66
N VAL A 56 -20.52 8.54 25.33
CA VAL A 56 -20.66 9.72 24.48
C VAL A 56 -20.75 9.30 23.03
N LEU A 57 -19.86 8.41 22.57
CA LEU A 57 -19.87 7.91 21.18
C LEU A 57 -21.18 7.23 20.81
N ARG A 58 -21.76 6.44 21.72
CA ARG A 58 -23.06 5.77 21.53
C ARG A 58 -24.23 6.74 21.36
N LYS A 59 -24.11 7.98 21.83
CA LYS A 59 -25.11 9.04 21.62
C LYS A 59 -24.82 9.83 20.34
N THR A 60 -23.56 10.16 20.08
CA THR A 60 -23.16 11.03 18.97
C THR A 60 -23.16 10.32 17.62
N LEU A 61 -22.57 9.12 17.51
CA LEU A 61 -22.40 8.44 16.23
C LEU A 61 -23.73 8.13 15.51
N PRO A 62 -24.79 7.63 16.17
CA PRO A 62 -26.07 7.41 15.50
C PRO A 62 -26.68 8.70 14.93
N ARG A 63 -26.50 9.83 15.64
CA ARG A 63 -26.93 11.14 15.17
C ARG A 63 -26.13 11.55 13.94
N TRP A 64 -24.80 11.41 13.95
CA TRP A 64 -23.96 11.72 12.79
C TRP A 64 -24.28 10.84 11.58
N VAL A 65 -24.57 9.55 11.78
CA VAL A 65 -24.97 8.65 10.69
C VAL A 65 -26.30 9.09 10.06
N ARG A 66 -27.27 9.53 10.87
CA ARG A 66 -28.60 9.93 10.40
C ARG A 66 -28.65 11.34 9.83
N GLU A 67 -28.02 12.28 10.54
CA GLU A 67 -28.13 13.73 10.28
C GLU A 67 -26.89 14.28 9.56
N GLY A 68 -25.77 13.56 9.55
CA GLY A 68 -24.49 14.12 9.13
C GLY A 68 -23.92 15.08 10.17
N VAL A 69 -22.93 15.87 9.74
CA VAL A 69 -22.28 16.93 10.52
C VAL A 69 -22.40 18.27 9.80
N LYS A 70 -22.28 19.37 10.53
CA LYS A 70 -22.29 20.73 9.96
C LYS A 70 -20.99 21.44 10.24
N ILE A 71 -20.40 22.05 9.22
CA ILE A 71 -19.23 22.92 9.28
C ILE A 71 -19.60 24.23 8.59
N ASN A 72 -19.49 25.36 9.29
CA ASN A 72 -19.77 26.70 8.74
C ASN A 72 -21.12 26.79 7.99
N GLY A 73 -22.16 26.16 8.54
CA GLY A 73 -23.51 26.13 7.94
C GLY A 73 -23.71 25.10 6.82
N VAL A 74 -22.63 24.50 6.30
CA VAL A 74 -22.65 23.46 5.27
C VAL A 74 -22.82 22.09 5.91
N ARG A 75 -23.74 21.28 5.38
CA ARG A 75 -23.99 19.92 5.86
C ARG A 75 -23.15 18.91 5.07
N TYR A 76 -22.48 18.02 5.79
CA TYR A 76 -21.78 16.85 5.26
C TYR A 76 -22.50 15.59 5.75
N ARG A 77 -23.05 14.79 4.82
CA ARG A 77 -23.74 13.54 5.11
C ARG A 77 -22.74 12.42 5.39
N PHE A 78 -23.10 11.48 6.25
CA PHE A 78 -22.26 10.32 6.51
C PHE A 78 -22.10 9.48 5.23
N LEU A 79 -20.85 9.25 4.82
CA LEU A 79 -20.52 8.44 3.65
C LEU A 79 -20.14 7.02 4.06
N GLY A 80 -19.37 6.89 5.16
CA GLY A 80 -18.94 5.59 5.64
C GLY A 80 -17.59 5.62 6.31
N PHE A 81 -17.00 4.44 6.40
CA PHE A 81 -15.65 4.24 6.89
C PHE A 81 -15.01 3.04 6.19
N THR A 82 -13.69 3.09 6.05
CA THR A 82 -12.88 1.94 5.67
C THR A 82 -12.32 1.25 6.91
N GLU A 83 -11.82 0.02 6.76
CA GLU A 83 -11.18 -0.71 7.87
C GLU A 83 -9.98 0.07 8.45
N SER A 84 -9.15 0.69 7.60
CA SER A 84 -8.00 1.49 8.04
C SER A 84 -8.44 2.76 8.78
N GLN A 85 -9.52 3.39 8.33
CA GLN A 85 -10.09 4.57 8.99
C GLN A 85 -10.62 4.21 10.38
N VAL A 86 -11.36 3.11 10.54
CA VAL A 86 -11.86 2.66 11.85
C VAL A 86 -10.71 2.41 12.84
N LYS A 87 -9.65 1.72 12.42
CA LYS A 87 -8.45 1.49 13.27
C LYS A 87 -7.79 2.81 13.70
N ALA A 88 -7.87 3.83 12.85
CA ALA A 88 -7.36 5.17 13.11
C ALA A 88 -8.37 6.08 13.85
N GLY A 89 -9.59 5.61 14.17
CA GLY A 89 -10.63 6.44 14.77
C GLY A 89 -11.21 7.49 13.83
N LYS A 90 -11.25 7.22 12.51
CA LYS A 90 -11.68 8.17 11.49
C LYS A 90 -12.98 7.76 10.81
N LEU A 91 -13.77 8.75 10.40
CA LEU A 91 -15.02 8.60 9.66
C LEU A 91 -15.04 9.53 8.45
N THR A 92 -15.67 9.11 7.35
CA THR A 92 -15.77 9.92 6.14
C THR A 92 -17.19 10.46 5.96
N PHE A 93 -17.30 11.74 5.66
CA PHE A 93 -18.52 12.44 5.33
C PHE A 93 -18.39 13.11 3.96
N PHE A 94 -19.52 13.47 3.36
CA PHE A 94 -19.61 13.99 2.00
C PHE A 94 -20.61 15.14 1.88
N ARG A 95 -20.23 16.23 1.22
CA ARG A 95 -21.10 17.37 0.92
C ARG A 95 -21.90 17.11 -0.35
N GLU A 96 -23.22 17.01 -0.20
CA GLU A 96 -24.15 16.75 -1.30
C GLU A 96 -24.63 18.05 -1.97
N ASP A 97 -25.02 17.93 -3.23
CA ASP A 97 -25.80 18.92 -3.97
C ASP A 97 -26.71 18.24 -5.02
N TYR A 98 -27.13 18.97 -6.06
CA TYR A 98 -27.99 18.43 -7.11
C TYR A 98 -27.27 17.45 -8.06
N GLU A 99 -25.94 17.53 -8.17
CA GLU A 99 -25.15 16.63 -9.01
C GLU A 99 -24.68 15.42 -8.23
N TRP A 100 -24.14 15.62 -7.03
CA TRP A 100 -23.52 14.59 -6.23
C TRP A 100 -24.27 14.35 -4.93
N THR A 101 -24.80 13.13 -4.78
CA THR A 101 -25.27 12.60 -3.51
C THR A 101 -24.39 11.45 -3.04
N VAL A 102 -24.45 11.10 -1.76
CA VAL A 102 -23.79 9.91 -1.22
C VAL A 102 -24.25 8.67 -1.97
N GLU A 103 -25.55 8.56 -2.28
CA GLU A 103 -26.11 7.43 -3.02
C GLU A 103 -25.53 7.35 -4.44
N ARG A 104 -25.43 8.49 -5.17
CA ARG A 104 -24.84 8.53 -6.52
C ARG A 104 -23.35 8.18 -6.49
N LEU A 105 -22.61 8.69 -5.52
CA LEU A 105 -21.19 8.39 -5.35
C LEU A 105 -20.98 6.90 -5.06
N LEU A 106 -21.74 6.31 -4.14
CA LEU A 106 -21.63 4.88 -3.83
C LEU A 106 -22.02 4.01 -5.04
N ALA A 107 -23.05 4.40 -5.80
CA ALA A 107 -23.43 3.69 -7.03
C ALA A 107 -22.30 3.70 -8.08
N SER A 108 -21.49 4.76 -8.14
CA SER A 108 -20.33 4.82 -9.04
C SER A 108 -19.18 3.87 -8.65
N PHE A 109 -19.18 3.36 -7.42
CA PHE A 109 -18.14 2.43 -6.94
C PHE A 109 -18.42 0.98 -7.33
N GLY A 110 -19.70 0.63 -7.52
CA GLY A 110 -20.22 -0.72 -7.78
C GLY A 110 -21.25 -1.17 -6.74
N ASP A 111 -21.73 -2.41 -6.85
CA ASP A 111 -22.77 -2.96 -5.96
C ASP A 111 -22.20 -3.38 -4.59
N LEU A 112 -21.97 -2.39 -3.74
CA LEU A 112 -21.57 -2.59 -2.36
C LEU A 112 -22.75 -3.03 -1.45
N SER A 113 -23.98 -2.76 -1.87
CA SER A 113 -25.19 -3.14 -1.12
C SER A 113 -25.32 -4.66 -1.02
N ALA A 114 -25.12 -5.38 -2.12
CA ALA A 114 -25.11 -6.85 -2.11
C ALA A 114 -24.01 -7.41 -1.19
N VAL A 115 -22.83 -6.78 -1.13
CA VAL A 115 -21.75 -7.19 -0.21
C VAL A 115 -22.20 -7.07 1.25
N TYR A 116 -22.83 -5.96 1.60
CA TYR A 116 -23.36 -5.74 2.95
C TYR A 116 -24.42 -6.78 3.30
N LEU A 117 -25.40 -7.01 2.43
CA LEU A 117 -26.47 -7.99 2.65
C LEU A 117 -25.92 -9.41 2.84
N LYS A 118 -24.88 -9.78 2.08
CA LYS A 118 -24.27 -11.12 2.12
C LYS A 118 -23.29 -11.32 3.28
N SER A 119 -22.59 -10.29 3.74
CA SER A 119 -21.42 -10.46 4.61
C SER A 119 -21.23 -9.38 5.69
N GLY A 120 -22.17 -8.46 5.82
CA GLY A 120 -22.18 -7.44 6.86
C GLY A 120 -21.14 -6.33 6.69
N TYR A 121 -21.05 -5.48 7.73
CA TYR A 121 -20.25 -4.25 7.70
C TYR A 121 -18.74 -4.47 7.56
N GLY A 122 -18.20 -5.58 8.08
CA GLY A 122 -16.78 -5.89 7.98
C GLY A 122 -16.33 -5.98 6.52
N LYS A 123 -16.93 -6.88 5.73
CA LYS A 123 -16.61 -7.00 4.31
C LYS A 123 -17.02 -5.76 3.52
N TYR A 124 -18.17 -5.16 3.83
CA TYR A 124 -18.60 -3.91 3.19
C TYR A 124 -17.53 -2.82 3.31
N SER A 125 -17.03 -2.53 4.52
CA SER A 125 -16.02 -1.49 4.75
C SER A 125 -14.70 -1.79 4.02
N ALA A 126 -14.31 -3.06 3.94
CA ALA A 126 -13.15 -3.49 3.17
C ALA A 126 -13.35 -3.29 1.65
N ARG A 127 -14.58 -3.42 1.13
CA ARG A 127 -14.90 -3.21 -0.29
C ARG A 127 -15.05 -1.74 -0.64
N LEU A 128 -15.68 -0.96 0.21
CA LEU A 128 -15.69 0.51 0.13
C LEU A 128 -14.26 1.06 0.08
N GLY A 129 -13.35 0.49 0.89
CA GLY A 129 -11.94 0.88 0.90
C GLY A 129 -11.18 0.70 -0.42
N LEU A 130 -11.69 -0.07 -1.39
CA LEU A 130 -11.08 -0.14 -2.73
C LEU A 130 -11.13 1.22 -3.44
N SER A 131 -12.24 1.95 -3.32
CA SER A 131 -12.40 3.28 -3.94
C SER A 131 -11.65 4.40 -3.21
N PHE A 132 -11.24 4.19 -1.96
CA PHE A 132 -10.44 5.13 -1.16
C PHE A 132 -8.95 4.77 -1.11
N SER A 133 -8.55 3.73 -1.84
CA SER A 133 -7.15 3.34 -1.91
C SER A 133 -6.37 4.32 -2.78
N SER A 134 -5.14 4.63 -2.37
CA SER A 134 -4.24 5.46 -3.16
C SER A 134 -3.73 4.70 -4.39
N THR A 135 -4.28 5.02 -5.54
CA THR A 135 -4.00 4.39 -6.83
C THR A 135 -3.83 5.43 -7.93
N VAL A 136 -3.11 5.06 -8.98
CA VAL A 136 -2.97 5.84 -10.21
C VAL A 136 -3.90 5.24 -11.26
N GLU A 137 -4.79 6.06 -11.79
CA GLU A 137 -5.69 5.66 -12.87
C GLU A 137 -4.90 5.44 -14.17
N SER A 138 -5.19 4.35 -14.88
CA SER A 138 -4.42 3.93 -16.04
C SER A 138 -5.27 3.87 -17.32
N LEU A 139 -5.45 2.67 -17.89
CA LEU A 139 -6.16 2.43 -19.13
C LEU A 139 -7.49 1.77 -18.82
N ASP A 140 -8.47 2.03 -19.66
CA ASP A 140 -9.71 1.28 -19.59
C ASP A 140 -9.47 -0.17 -20.01
N VAL A 141 -10.02 -1.10 -19.23
CA VAL A 141 -10.05 -2.52 -19.58
C VAL A 141 -11.53 -2.90 -19.57
N PRO A 142 -12.22 -2.88 -20.71
CA PRO A 142 -13.62 -3.27 -20.81
C PRO A 142 -13.89 -4.68 -20.26
N ARG A 143 -15.15 -5.03 -20.00
CA ARG A 143 -15.50 -6.34 -19.40
C ARG A 143 -15.05 -7.50 -20.29
N GLU A 144 -15.25 -7.36 -21.58
CA GLU A 144 -14.81 -8.28 -22.64
C GLU A 144 -13.29 -8.39 -22.76
N ALA A 145 -12.52 -7.44 -22.21
CA ALA A 145 -11.05 -7.46 -22.20
C ALA A 145 -10.47 -8.05 -20.90
N ALA A 146 -11.30 -8.28 -19.88
CA ALA A 146 -10.93 -8.89 -18.62
C ALA A 146 -11.46 -10.34 -18.58
N HIS A 147 -10.56 -11.30 -18.81
CA HIS A 147 -10.91 -12.70 -18.87
C HIS A 147 -10.93 -13.34 -17.48
N GLU A 148 -11.97 -14.08 -17.12
CA GLU A 148 -11.99 -14.84 -15.87
C GLU A 148 -11.38 -16.23 -16.07
N ILE A 149 -10.42 -16.60 -15.22
CA ILE A 149 -9.79 -17.92 -15.16
C ILE A 149 -10.01 -18.54 -13.77
N PRO A 150 -10.13 -19.88 -13.64
CA PRO A 150 -10.50 -20.50 -12.37
C PRO A 150 -9.40 -20.37 -11.31
N ASP A 151 -9.74 -20.23 -10.03
CA ASP A 151 -8.75 -20.42 -8.96
C ASP A 151 -8.26 -21.87 -8.89
N LEU A 152 -7.01 -22.06 -8.50
CA LEU A 152 -6.42 -23.37 -8.31
C LEU A 152 -6.35 -23.72 -6.81
N LYS A 153 -6.57 -25.00 -6.51
CA LYS A 153 -6.66 -25.53 -5.15
C LYS A 153 -5.54 -26.53 -4.89
N ALA A 154 -4.95 -26.45 -3.70
CA ALA A 154 -4.08 -27.49 -3.18
C ALA A 154 -4.91 -28.72 -2.73
N PRO A 155 -4.29 -29.88 -2.46
CA PRO A 155 -4.99 -31.08 -2.00
C PRO A 155 -5.81 -30.88 -0.73
N ASP A 156 -5.42 -29.95 0.15
CA ASP A 156 -6.15 -29.58 1.36
C ASP A 156 -7.33 -28.61 1.11
N GLY A 157 -7.55 -28.22 -0.14
CA GLY A 157 -8.62 -27.31 -0.57
C GLY A 157 -8.27 -25.82 -0.47
N SER A 158 -7.09 -25.46 0.05
CA SER A 158 -6.63 -24.08 0.11
C SER A 158 -6.33 -23.52 -1.28
N LEU A 159 -6.55 -22.22 -1.49
CA LEU A 159 -6.23 -21.54 -2.74
C LEU A 159 -4.76 -21.13 -2.74
N TYR A 160 -3.97 -21.65 -3.66
CA TYR A 160 -2.59 -21.15 -3.87
C TYR A 160 -2.54 -20.01 -4.90
N THR A 161 -3.64 -19.72 -5.59
CA THR A 161 -3.78 -18.60 -6.54
C THR A 161 -4.50 -17.37 -6.00
N ASP A 162 -4.81 -17.32 -4.69
CA ASP A 162 -5.63 -16.25 -4.11
C ASP A 162 -5.04 -14.87 -4.41
N GLY A 163 -5.80 -14.07 -5.16
CA GLY A 163 -5.43 -12.69 -5.46
C GLY A 163 -4.39 -12.53 -6.57
N CYS A 164 -4.05 -13.57 -7.33
CA CYS A 164 -3.07 -13.50 -8.43
C CYS A 164 -3.71 -13.81 -9.78
N GLY A 165 -3.56 -12.88 -10.72
CA GLY A 165 -3.96 -13.02 -12.11
C GLY A 165 -2.80 -12.72 -13.07
N MET A 166 -3.13 -12.56 -14.35
CA MET A 166 -2.16 -12.43 -15.43
C MET A 166 -2.40 -11.16 -16.23
N ILE A 167 -1.34 -10.58 -16.77
CA ILE A 167 -1.39 -9.49 -17.75
C ILE A 167 -0.57 -9.86 -18.98
N ARG A 168 -1.12 -9.56 -20.16
CA ARG A 168 -0.44 -9.75 -21.44
C ARG A 168 0.76 -8.81 -21.57
N ASP A 169 1.89 -9.30 -22.06
CA ASP A 169 3.14 -8.54 -22.20
C ASP A 169 2.96 -7.28 -23.05
N SER A 170 2.28 -7.39 -24.20
CA SER A 170 1.98 -6.23 -25.05
C SER A 170 1.19 -5.14 -24.33
N PHE A 171 0.20 -5.50 -23.49
CA PHE A 171 -0.56 -4.54 -22.70
C PHE A 171 0.26 -3.97 -21.53
N ALA A 172 1.04 -4.81 -20.84
CA ALA A 172 1.92 -4.38 -19.77
C ALA A 172 2.96 -3.35 -20.25
N LYS A 173 3.52 -3.51 -21.47
CA LYS A 173 4.42 -2.52 -22.08
C LYS A 173 3.76 -1.15 -22.24
N ILE A 174 2.49 -1.10 -22.66
CA ILE A 174 1.74 0.16 -22.79
C ILE A 174 1.54 0.80 -21.42
N LEU A 175 1.20 0.00 -20.39
CA LEU A 175 1.12 0.49 -19.01
C LEU A 175 2.46 1.06 -18.52
N CYS A 176 3.56 0.36 -18.79
CA CYS A 176 4.90 0.81 -18.43
C CYS A 176 5.23 2.16 -19.04
N THR A 177 5.04 2.30 -20.36
CA THR A 177 5.29 3.55 -21.08
C THR A 177 4.40 4.69 -20.59
N LYS A 178 3.10 4.42 -20.35
CA LYS A 178 2.15 5.46 -19.91
C LYS A 178 2.50 6.04 -18.53
N HIS A 179 3.05 5.21 -17.64
CA HIS A 179 3.29 5.57 -16.24
C HIS A 179 4.76 5.75 -15.88
N ASP A 180 5.65 5.76 -16.87
CA ASP A 180 7.11 5.81 -16.68
C ASP A 180 7.62 4.75 -15.70
N ILE A 181 7.07 3.54 -15.84
CA ILE A 181 7.45 2.36 -15.05
C ILE A 181 8.50 1.57 -15.85
N PRO A 182 9.54 1.00 -15.21
CA PRO A 182 10.55 0.19 -15.90
C PRO A 182 9.95 -0.88 -16.81
N SER A 183 10.47 -0.99 -18.03
CA SER A 183 9.92 -1.86 -19.08
C SER A 183 10.08 -3.36 -18.80
N ASP A 184 10.89 -3.73 -17.82
CA ASP A 184 11.11 -5.08 -17.29
C ASP A 184 10.22 -5.41 -16.07
N THR A 185 9.31 -4.51 -15.69
CA THR A 185 8.33 -4.74 -14.62
C THR A 185 7.49 -5.98 -14.92
N SER A 186 7.45 -6.88 -13.95
CA SER A 186 6.89 -8.22 -14.06
C SER A 186 5.60 -8.40 -13.27
N VAL A 187 5.37 -7.58 -12.23
CA VAL A 187 4.22 -7.70 -11.33
C VAL A 187 3.62 -6.33 -11.06
N PHE A 188 2.30 -6.23 -11.22
CA PHE A 188 1.52 -5.03 -10.94
C PHE A 188 0.49 -5.35 -9.85
N GLN A 189 0.46 -4.56 -8.78
CA GLN A 189 -0.64 -4.58 -7.83
C GLN A 189 -1.72 -3.62 -8.32
N VAL A 190 -2.92 -4.13 -8.58
CA VAL A 190 -3.94 -3.38 -9.30
C VAL A 190 -5.29 -3.36 -8.59
N ARG A 191 -6.13 -2.43 -9.02
CA ARG A 191 -7.58 -2.42 -8.82
C ARG A 191 -8.25 -2.19 -10.17
N ARG A 192 -9.41 -2.81 -10.39
CA ARG A 192 -10.30 -2.54 -11.52
C ARG A 192 -11.72 -2.82 -11.08
N GLY A 193 -12.49 -1.78 -10.78
CA GLY A 193 -13.81 -1.95 -10.15
C GLY A 193 -13.71 -2.81 -8.90
N GLY A 194 -14.44 -3.92 -8.87
CA GLY A 194 -14.39 -4.93 -7.80
C GLY A 194 -13.23 -5.93 -7.89
N ILE A 195 -12.39 -5.92 -8.93
CA ILE A 195 -11.20 -6.76 -9.04
C ILE A 195 -10.05 -6.12 -8.25
N LYS A 196 -9.42 -6.89 -7.36
CA LYS A 196 -8.22 -6.49 -6.61
C LYS A 196 -7.25 -7.65 -6.51
N GLY A 197 -5.97 -7.39 -6.81
CA GLY A 197 -4.91 -8.38 -6.65
C GLY A 197 -3.61 -7.99 -7.34
N LEU A 198 -2.81 -8.99 -7.65
CA LEU A 198 -1.61 -8.89 -8.47
C LEU A 198 -1.92 -9.36 -9.89
N LEU A 199 -1.30 -8.72 -10.87
CA LEU A 199 -1.23 -9.22 -12.25
C LEU A 199 0.24 -9.48 -12.59
N VAL A 200 0.53 -10.73 -12.94
CA VAL A 200 1.86 -11.18 -13.36
C VAL A 200 1.95 -11.12 -14.88
N ARG A 201 3.02 -10.54 -15.38
CA ARG A 201 3.26 -10.33 -16.80
C ARG A 201 3.75 -11.60 -17.45
N PHE A 202 3.08 -12.01 -18.53
CA PHE A 202 3.47 -13.17 -19.34
C PHE A 202 3.60 -12.77 -20.81
N PRO A 203 4.58 -13.34 -21.55
CA PRO A 203 4.60 -13.25 -23.01
C PRO A 203 3.24 -13.61 -23.59
N ASP A 204 2.80 -12.89 -24.63
CA ASP A 204 1.43 -12.99 -25.16
C ASP A 204 0.99 -14.43 -25.48
N GLU A 205 1.84 -15.21 -26.14
CA GLU A 205 1.57 -16.63 -26.44
C GLU A 205 1.41 -17.49 -25.17
N LYS A 206 2.23 -17.21 -24.15
CA LYS A 206 2.16 -17.90 -22.86
C LYS A 206 0.93 -17.47 -22.06
N PHE A 207 0.55 -16.19 -22.14
CA PHE A 207 -0.69 -15.67 -21.58
C PHE A 207 -1.91 -16.39 -22.18
N GLU A 208 -1.94 -16.54 -23.50
CA GLU A 208 -3.02 -17.25 -24.21
C GLU A 208 -3.11 -18.72 -23.80
N ARG A 209 -1.97 -19.41 -23.77
CA ARG A 209 -1.88 -20.82 -23.37
C ARG A 209 -2.33 -21.05 -21.92
N LEU A 210 -1.78 -20.29 -20.97
CA LEU A 210 -2.08 -20.44 -19.54
C LEU A 210 -3.47 -19.93 -19.19
N GLY A 211 -3.87 -18.80 -19.77
CA GLY A 211 -5.19 -18.20 -19.62
C GLY A 211 -6.29 -18.93 -20.39
N ARG A 212 -5.95 -19.98 -21.14
CA ARG A 212 -6.86 -20.80 -21.96
C ARG A 212 -7.74 -19.95 -22.86
N THR A 213 -7.12 -18.97 -23.50
CA THR A 213 -7.82 -18.02 -24.36
C THR A 213 -7.07 -17.79 -25.66
N SER A 214 -7.82 -17.64 -26.75
CA SER A 214 -7.30 -17.30 -28.08
C SER A 214 -7.78 -15.92 -28.55
N SER A 215 -8.42 -15.15 -27.66
CA SER A 215 -8.93 -13.82 -27.99
C SER A 215 -7.81 -12.79 -27.81
N PRO A 216 -7.43 -12.06 -28.87
CA PRO A 216 -6.48 -10.96 -28.76
C PRO A 216 -7.04 -9.77 -27.96
N LEU A 217 -8.36 -9.75 -27.74
CA LEU A 217 -9.03 -8.71 -26.94
C LEU A 217 -8.78 -8.87 -25.44
N HIS A 218 -8.44 -10.08 -24.96
CA HIS A 218 -8.16 -10.29 -23.55
C HIS A 218 -6.81 -9.68 -23.17
N LEU A 219 -6.85 -8.61 -22.38
CA LEU A 219 -5.68 -7.86 -21.94
C LEU A 219 -5.17 -8.36 -20.57
N ILE A 220 -6.10 -8.77 -19.71
CA ILE A 220 -5.81 -9.34 -18.39
C ILE A 220 -6.63 -10.61 -18.19
N ALA A 221 -6.11 -11.51 -17.34
CA ALA A 221 -6.87 -12.63 -16.79
C ALA A 221 -6.95 -12.49 -15.27
N TYR A 222 -8.15 -12.56 -14.69
CA TYR A 222 -8.38 -12.47 -13.25
C TYR A 222 -9.05 -13.74 -12.72
N ARG A 223 -8.99 -13.96 -11.42
CA ARG A 223 -9.59 -15.13 -10.76
C ARG A 223 -10.79 -14.75 -9.89
N PRO A 224 -11.73 -15.68 -9.62
CA PRO A 224 -12.85 -15.44 -8.71
C PRO A 224 -12.41 -14.88 -7.34
N SER A 225 -11.30 -15.37 -6.80
CA SER A 225 -10.68 -14.87 -5.57
C SER A 225 -10.34 -13.39 -5.64
N MET A 226 -10.05 -12.82 -6.82
CA MET A 226 -9.76 -11.39 -6.99
C MET A 226 -11.04 -10.54 -7.07
N TYR A 227 -12.17 -11.10 -7.46
CA TYR A 227 -13.42 -10.39 -7.73
C TYR A 227 -14.24 -10.22 -6.44
N LYS A 228 -14.43 -8.97 -6.01
CA LYS A 228 -14.92 -8.66 -4.67
C LYS A 228 -16.36 -8.15 -4.63
N TYR A 229 -16.84 -7.57 -5.72
CA TYR A 229 -18.19 -7.04 -5.91
C TYR A 229 -18.41 -6.71 -7.39
N GLU A 230 -19.67 -6.55 -7.80
CA GLU A 230 -20.07 -6.34 -9.19
C GLU A 230 -20.25 -4.86 -9.55
N ASP A 231 -20.38 -4.56 -10.84
CA ASP A 231 -20.73 -3.23 -11.35
C ASP A 231 -19.80 -2.08 -10.98
N GLY A 232 -18.55 -2.40 -10.62
CA GLY A 232 -17.50 -1.40 -10.50
C GLY A 232 -17.02 -0.89 -11.87
N PRO A 233 -16.29 0.24 -11.89
CA PRO A 233 -15.71 0.80 -13.11
C PRO A 233 -14.70 -0.15 -13.78
N THR A 234 -14.58 -0.02 -15.10
CA THR A 234 -13.70 -0.85 -15.95
C THR A 234 -12.26 -0.33 -16.03
N THR A 235 -12.02 0.88 -15.56
CA THR A 235 -10.69 1.49 -15.57
C THR A 235 -9.72 0.74 -14.65
N LEU A 236 -8.57 0.36 -15.20
CA LEU A 236 -7.49 -0.25 -14.44
C LEU A 236 -6.73 0.83 -13.68
N GLU A 237 -6.46 0.56 -12.40
CA GLU A 237 -5.74 1.45 -11.51
C GLU A 237 -4.54 0.73 -10.92
N ILE A 238 -3.36 1.33 -11.05
CA ILE A 238 -2.10 0.79 -10.52
C ILE A 238 -1.94 1.28 -9.08
N ASN A 239 -1.81 0.35 -8.14
CA ASN A 239 -1.57 0.64 -6.74
C ASN A 239 -0.09 0.59 -6.39
N ASN A 240 0.61 -0.40 -6.93
CA ASN A 240 2.05 -0.58 -6.80
C ASN A 240 2.56 -1.49 -7.93
N HIS A 241 3.88 -1.64 -8.06
CA HIS A 241 4.54 -2.59 -8.96
C HIS A 241 5.84 -3.09 -8.32
N ASN A 242 6.43 -4.16 -8.84
CA ASN A 242 7.70 -4.65 -8.33
C ASN A 242 8.81 -3.61 -8.56
N LEU A 243 9.60 -3.34 -7.53
CA LEU A 243 10.80 -2.50 -7.57
C LEU A 243 11.99 -3.33 -7.06
N PRO A 244 13.23 -2.96 -7.40
CA PRO A 244 14.41 -3.53 -6.74
C PRO A 244 14.27 -3.35 -5.23
N PRO A 245 14.23 -4.45 -4.44
CA PRO A 245 13.89 -4.31 -3.03
C PRO A 245 15.12 -3.91 -2.21
N ALA A 246 14.88 -3.10 -1.18
CA ALA A 246 15.86 -2.82 -0.14
C ALA A 246 15.95 -4.00 0.85
N PRO A 247 17.06 -4.09 1.63
CA PRO A 247 17.14 -4.98 2.78
C PRO A 247 15.93 -4.80 3.71
N ALA A 248 15.32 -5.92 4.12
CA ALA A 248 14.20 -5.85 5.05
C ALA A 248 14.65 -5.68 6.51
N HIS A 249 13.68 -5.37 7.36
CA HIS A 249 13.86 -5.25 8.79
C HIS A 249 13.11 -6.37 9.50
N LEU A 250 13.73 -6.88 10.55
CA LEU A 250 13.15 -7.83 11.46
C LEU A 250 12.44 -7.07 12.58
N SER A 251 11.10 -7.13 12.58
CA SER A 251 10.29 -6.54 13.64
C SER A 251 10.36 -7.35 14.93
N LEU A 252 9.99 -6.71 16.04
CA LEU A 252 9.89 -7.38 17.35
C LEU A 252 9.00 -8.63 17.31
N GLN A 253 7.94 -8.63 16.50
CA GLN A 253 7.03 -9.76 16.36
C GLN A 253 7.73 -10.97 15.73
N PHE A 254 8.51 -10.75 14.67
CA PHE A 254 9.30 -11.82 14.06
C PHE A 254 10.43 -12.28 14.97
N MET A 255 11.08 -11.39 15.73
CA MET A 255 12.09 -11.78 16.72
C MET A 255 11.52 -12.74 17.77
N VAL A 256 10.34 -12.44 18.33
CA VAL A 256 9.68 -13.30 19.33
C VAL A 256 9.33 -14.68 18.74
N LEU A 257 8.86 -14.72 17.49
CA LEU A 257 8.58 -15.98 16.79
C LEU A 257 9.86 -16.80 16.59
N LEU A 258 10.93 -16.17 16.11
CA LEU A 258 12.20 -16.86 15.87
C LEU A 258 12.85 -17.37 17.15
N LEU A 259 12.78 -16.60 18.25
CA LEU A 259 13.20 -17.06 19.58
C LEU A 259 12.43 -18.32 20.00
N SER A 260 11.11 -18.33 19.77
CA SER A 260 10.25 -19.47 20.09
C SER A 260 10.54 -20.70 19.22
N LEU A 261 11.06 -20.48 18.00
CA LEU A 261 11.54 -21.52 17.09
C LEU A 261 12.99 -21.96 17.37
N GLY A 262 13.63 -21.43 18.42
CA GLY A 262 14.94 -21.84 18.88
C GLY A 262 16.12 -21.05 18.32
N VAL A 263 15.89 -19.91 17.64
CA VAL A 263 16.98 -19.01 17.25
C VAL A 263 17.59 -18.38 18.50
N PRO A 264 18.91 -18.51 18.76
CA PRO A 264 19.53 -18.01 19.98
C PRO A 264 19.46 -16.48 20.10
N LEU A 265 19.33 -15.98 21.33
CA LEU A 265 19.22 -14.54 21.62
C LEU A 265 20.46 -13.76 21.12
N GLU A 266 21.63 -14.41 21.15
CA GLU A 266 22.92 -13.87 20.74
C GLU A 266 22.94 -13.49 19.25
N VAL A 267 22.08 -14.09 18.42
CA VAL A 267 21.92 -13.68 17.02
C VAL A 267 21.34 -12.27 16.94
N PHE A 268 20.27 -11.99 17.68
CA PHE A 268 19.64 -10.67 17.69
C PHE A 268 20.50 -9.62 18.40
N GLN A 269 21.23 -10.01 19.46
CA GLN A 269 22.19 -9.13 20.12
C GLN A 269 23.31 -8.69 19.16
N ARG A 270 23.82 -9.60 18.33
CA ARG A 270 24.81 -9.25 17.30
C ARG A 270 24.23 -8.32 16.24
N LEU A 271 23.04 -8.62 15.70
CA LEU A 271 22.37 -7.73 14.74
C LEU A 271 22.14 -6.33 15.31
N LEU A 272 21.73 -6.24 16.58
CA LEU A 272 21.57 -4.97 17.28
C LEU A 272 22.91 -4.24 17.42
N GLN A 273 23.97 -4.94 17.84
CA GLN A 273 25.29 -4.33 17.99
C GLN A 273 25.84 -3.83 16.65
N ASP A 274 25.74 -4.63 15.58
CA ASP A 274 26.17 -4.26 14.23
C ASP A 274 25.43 -2.99 13.76
N GLN A 275 24.13 -2.89 14.05
CA GLN A 275 23.34 -1.72 13.70
C GLN A 275 23.70 -0.50 14.57
N LEU A 276 23.96 -0.67 15.87
CA LEU A 276 24.43 0.40 16.75
C LEU A 276 25.79 0.95 16.32
N ASP A 277 26.71 0.08 15.91
CA ASP A 277 28.03 0.44 15.41
C ASP A 277 27.92 1.17 14.06
N ALA A 278 27.02 0.70 13.18
CA ALA A 278 26.70 1.37 11.93
C ALA A 278 26.16 2.79 12.18
N ILE A 279 25.18 2.95 13.08
CA ILE A 279 24.64 4.27 13.45
C ILE A 279 25.73 5.15 14.07
N GLY A 280 26.56 4.59 14.95
CA GLY A 280 27.68 5.29 15.60
C GLY A 280 28.68 5.87 14.59
N SER A 281 28.88 5.19 13.47
CA SER A 281 29.83 5.59 12.43
C SER A 281 29.34 6.70 11.49
N ILE A 282 28.05 7.02 11.46
CA ILE A 282 27.43 8.01 10.54
C ILE A 282 28.16 9.36 10.57
N VAL A 283 28.58 9.81 11.75
CA VAL A 283 29.17 11.15 11.93
C VAL A 283 30.66 11.21 11.58
N THR A 284 31.31 10.06 11.41
CA THR A 284 32.77 9.95 11.19
C THR A 284 33.14 9.32 9.85
N ASP A 285 32.24 8.55 9.23
CA ASP A 285 32.50 7.76 8.03
C ASP A 285 31.49 8.14 6.94
N ARG A 286 31.99 8.87 5.93
CA ARG A 286 31.16 9.36 4.82
C ARG A 286 30.53 8.23 4.02
N GLU A 287 31.26 7.15 3.75
CA GLU A 287 30.76 6.07 2.91
C GLU A 287 29.62 5.33 3.63
N LYS A 288 29.79 5.09 4.93
CA LYS A 288 28.73 4.51 5.76
C LYS A 288 27.53 5.44 5.89
N ALA A 289 27.76 6.74 6.09
CA ALA A 289 26.69 7.73 6.11
C ALA A 289 25.90 7.74 4.78
N LEU A 290 26.60 7.73 3.64
CA LEU A 290 25.98 7.63 2.31
C LEU A 290 25.16 6.36 2.16
N HIS A 291 25.67 5.21 2.58
CA HIS A 291 24.94 3.95 2.51
C HIS A 291 23.67 3.96 3.37
N TYR A 292 23.75 4.54 4.57
CA TYR A 292 22.65 4.59 5.52
C TYR A 292 21.55 5.56 5.06
N VAL A 293 21.93 6.78 4.67
CA VAL A 293 20.99 7.79 4.17
C VAL A 293 20.35 7.34 2.86
N LYS A 294 21.10 6.70 1.95
CA LYS A 294 20.56 6.15 0.70
C LYS A 294 19.55 5.02 0.94
N GLY A 295 19.78 4.19 1.96
CA GLY A 295 18.93 3.04 2.27
C GLY A 295 17.55 3.39 2.83
N GLU A 296 17.31 4.66 3.19
CA GLU A 296 16.08 5.14 3.82
C GLU A 296 15.27 6.12 2.97
N LEU A 297 15.65 6.35 1.72
CA LEU A 297 14.88 7.18 0.79
C LEU A 297 13.63 6.44 0.26
N ASP A 298 12.80 5.94 1.16
CA ASP A 298 11.44 5.44 0.90
C ASP A 298 10.40 6.32 1.63
N ALA A 299 9.83 7.25 0.86
CA ALA A 299 8.58 7.99 1.02
C ALA A 299 8.16 8.50 2.43
N GLY A 300 8.49 9.77 2.73
CA GLY A 300 7.91 10.54 3.84
C GLY A 300 8.37 12.00 3.85
N VAL A 301 7.83 12.87 4.71
CA VAL A 301 8.24 14.30 4.84
C VAL A 301 9.73 14.45 5.21
N GLU A 302 10.32 13.40 5.80
CA GLU A 302 11.74 13.22 6.09
C GLU A 302 12.62 13.12 4.84
N ASP A 303 12.02 12.87 3.67
CA ASP A 303 12.67 12.76 2.37
C ASP A 303 13.45 14.05 2.03
N ARG A 304 12.94 15.24 2.35
CA ARG A 304 13.68 16.50 2.07
C ARG A 304 14.94 16.66 2.93
N PHE A 305 14.88 16.26 4.20
CA PHE A 305 16.04 16.30 5.09
C PHE A 305 17.08 15.26 4.65
N ASN A 306 16.65 14.02 4.42
CA ASN A 306 17.52 12.93 3.98
C ASN A 306 18.13 13.22 2.59
N GLN A 307 17.35 13.74 1.64
CA GLN A 307 17.85 14.17 0.32
C GLN A 307 18.88 15.29 0.44
N SER A 308 18.63 16.29 1.28
CA SER A 308 19.58 17.39 1.48
C SER A 308 20.88 16.86 2.08
N LEU A 309 20.81 16.01 3.12
CA LEU A 309 21.97 15.39 3.73
C LEU A 309 22.73 14.50 2.74
N TYR A 310 22.02 13.69 1.96
CA TYR A 310 22.60 12.85 0.92
C TYR A 310 23.34 13.68 -0.13
N ALA A 311 22.74 14.78 -0.59
CA ALA A 311 23.37 15.70 -1.54
C ALA A 311 24.63 16.34 -0.95
N MET A 312 24.60 16.75 0.32
CA MET A 312 25.78 17.29 1.01
C MET A 312 26.91 16.26 1.10
N LEU A 313 26.55 15.00 1.39
CA LEU A 313 27.52 13.92 1.46
C LEU A 313 28.15 13.61 0.10
N LEU A 314 27.35 13.60 -0.97
CA LEU A 314 27.81 13.40 -2.36
C LEU A 314 28.68 14.54 -2.87
N ALA A 315 28.37 15.78 -2.47
CA ALA A 315 29.17 16.97 -2.80
C ALA A 315 30.50 17.04 -2.02
N GLN A 316 30.80 16.04 -1.20
CA GLN A 316 32.05 15.91 -0.44
C GLN A 316 32.32 17.06 0.53
N HIS A 317 31.28 17.73 1.05
CA HIS A 317 31.45 18.73 2.10
C HIS A 317 32.10 18.11 3.35
N ASP A 318 33.07 18.81 3.95
CA ASP A 318 33.75 18.36 5.17
C ASP A 318 32.75 17.95 6.28
N LEU A 319 32.92 16.76 6.85
CA LEU A 319 32.07 16.27 7.95
C LEU A 319 32.26 17.07 9.24
N ALA A 320 33.38 17.78 9.37
CA ALA A 320 33.65 18.66 10.51
C ALA A 320 33.02 20.04 10.35
N GLU A 321 32.55 20.41 9.16
CA GLU A 321 31.85 21.68 8.93
C GLU A 321 30.62 21.75 9.85
N PRO A 322 30.43 22.84 10.62
CA PRO A 322 29.41 22.90 11.67
C PRO A 322 28.00 22.53 11.22
N TYR A 323 27.56 22.99 10.04
CA TYR A 323 26.23 22.70 9.53
C TYR A 323 26.08 21.23 9.14
N VAL A 324 26.99 20.68 8.33
CA VAL A 324 27.01 19.26 7.93
C VAL A 324 27.06 18.36 9.17
N ARG A 325 27.93 18.67 10.13
CA ARG A 325 28.06 17.93 11.39
C ARG A 325 26.75 17.91 12.16
N GLN A 326 26.06 19.05 12.25
CA GLN A 326 24.77 19.14 12.93
C GLN A 326 23.70 18.28 12.23
N GLN A 327 23.66 18.29 10.89
CA GLN A 327 22.70 17.46 10.15
C GLN A 327 22.98 15.96 10.35
N LEU A 328 24.26 15.55 10.36
CA LEU A 328 24.65 14.15 10.62
C LEU A 328 24.30 13.71 12.03
N LEU A 329 24.57 14.54 13.04
CA LEU A 329 24.21 14.26 14.43
C LEU A 329 22.69 14.13 14.60
N LYS A 330 21.93 15.02 13.96
CA LYS A 330 20.47 14.95 13.96
C LYS A 330 19.97 13.67 13.29
N PHE A 331 20.53 13.31 12.14
CA PHE A 331 20.18 12.06 11.45
C PHE A 331 20.51 10.85 12.34
N GLN A 332 21.69 10.82 12.95
CA GLN A 332 22.09 9.77 13.88
C GLN A 332 21.14 9.65 15.09
N GLU A 333 20.72 10.76 15.68
CA GLU A 333 19.75 10.78 16.79
C GLU A 333 18.40 10.18 16.37
N ILE A 334 17.88 10.56 15.20
CA ILE A 334 16.66 9.98 14.61
C ILE A 334 16.80 8.46 14.47
N GLN A 335 17.96 7.97 14.03
CA GLN A 335 18.20 6.53 13.90
C GLN A 335 18.19 5.79 15.23
N TYR A 336 18.84 6.34 16.26
CA TYR A 336 18.80 5.76 17.60
C TYR A 336 17.39 5.75 18.18
N GLU A 337 16.62 6.83 18.00
CA GLU A 337 15.23 6.91 18.47
C GLU A 337 14.33 5.90 17.75
N SER A 338 14.46 5.77 16.43
CA SER A 338 13.74 4.79 15.63
C SER A 338 14.03 3.36 16.10
N LEU A 339 15.32 3.02 16.23
CA LEU A 339 15.77 1.71 16.72
C LEU A 339 15.24 1.43 18.14
N ARG A 340 15.31 2.41 19.04
CA ARG A 340 14.80 2.29 20.41
C ARG A 340 13.29 2.08 20.46
N ARG A 341 12.54 2.79 19.62
CA ARG A 341 11.07 2.79 19.64
C ARG A 341 10.50 1.52 18.99
N GLU A 342 11.09 1.09 17.88
CA GLU A 342 10.50 0.06 17.02
C GLU A 342 11.24 -1.28 17.10
N MET A 343 12.52 -1.26 17.50
CA MET A 343 13.40 -2.44 17.52
C MET A 343 13.41 -3.16 16.16
N ASN A 344 13.40 -2.41 15.06
CA ASN A 344 13.40 -2.93 13.70
C ASN A 344 14.85 -3.20 13.24
N LEU A 345 15.32 -4.43 13.44
CA LEU A 345 16.70 -4.82 13.15
C LEU A 345 16.91 -5.06 11.66
N ARG A 346 17.84 -4.34 11.03
CA ARG A 346 18.10 -4.48 9.59
C ARG A 346 18.83 -5.80 9.30
N VAL A 347 18.36 -6.54 8.29
CA VAL A 347 19.00 -7.80 7.85
C VAL A 347 19.39 -7.68 6.38
N MET A 348 20.70 -7.63 6.10
CA MET A 348 21.20 -7.32 4.76
C MET A 348 20.80 -8.34 3.68
N ASP A 349 20.74 -9.62 4.04
CA ASP A 349 20.31 -10.68 3.12
C ASP A 349 18.83 -11.04 3.31
N SER A 350 17.98 -10.02 3.27
CA SER A 350 16.54 -10.15 3.33
C SER A 350 15.88 -9.10 2.44
N CYS A 351 14.63 -9.29 2.05
CA CYS A 351 13.88 -8.31 1.28
C CYS A 351 12.38 -8.58 1.33
N TYR A 352 11.57 -7.55 1.09
CA TYR A 352 10.15 -7.72 0.82
C TYR A 352 9.94 -7.89 -0.68
N VAL A 353 9.22 -8.95 -1.06
CA VAL A 353 8.89 -9.25 -2.46
C VAL A 353 7.40 -9.56 -2.60
N PHE A 354 6.86 -9.41 -3.80
CA PHE A 354 5.52 -9.89 -4.11
C PHE A 354 5.55 -11.42 -4.21
N GLY A 355 4.74 -12.10 -3.39
CA GLY A 355 4.45 -13.52 -3.58
C GLY A 355 3.52 -13.69 -4.78
N VAL A 356 3.94 -14.52 -5.75
CA VAL A 356 3.20 -14.81 -6.98
C VAL A 356 3.09 -16.31 -7.19
N VAL A 357 2.19 -16.71 -8.08
CA VAL A 357 1.92 -18.11 -8.41
C VAL A 357 2.90 -18.61 -9.46
N ASP A 358 3.36 -19.85 -9.30
CA ASP A 358 3.98 -20.62 -10.39
C ASP A 358 2.89 -21.22 -11.30
N GLU A 359 2.55 -20.50 -12.36
CA GLU A 359 1.54 -20.94 -13.34
C GLU A 359 2.02 -22.13 -14.20
N ASP A 360 3.33 -22.37 -14.29
CA ASP A 360 3.89 -23.48 -15.07
C ASP A 360 3.99 -24.78 -14.26
N GLY A 361 3.90 -24.71 -12.93
CA GLY A 361 3.97 -25.87 -12.04
C GLY A 361 5.33 -26.57 -12.05
N VAL A 362 6.39 -25.78 -12.15
CA VAL A 362 7.79 -26.24 -12.18
C VAL A 362 8.34 -26.44 -10.76
N LEU A 363 7.87 -25.66 -9.78
CA LEU A 363 8.34 -25.70 -8.40
C LEU A 363 7.69 -26.84 -7.60
N ALA A 364 8.50 -27.59 -6.86
CA ALA A 364 8.05 -28.61 -5.93
C ALA A 364 7.65 -28.01 -4.56
N PRO A 365 6.94 -28.77 -3.70
CA PRO A 365 6.66 -28.32 -2.33
C PRO A 365 7.92 -27.97 -1.55
N GLY A 366 7.97 -26.77 -0.98
CA GLY A 366 9.13 -26.26 -0.24
C GLY A 366 10.14 -25.49 -1.11
N GLU A 367 9.93 -25.43 -2.42
CA GLU A 367 10.77 -24.65 -3.34
C GLU A 367 10.17 -23.27 -3.61
N VAL A 368 11.04 -22.28 -3.77
CA VAL A 368 10.68 -20.93 -4.19
C VAL A 368 11.68 -20.44 -5.23
N TYR A 369 11.19 -19.65 -6.19
CA TYR A 369 12.03 -18.91 -7.13
C TYR A 369 11.91 -17.42 -6.87
N VAL A 370 13.05 -16.76 -6.67
CA VAL A 370 13.11 -15.31 -6.45
C VAL A 370 14.05 -14.70 -7.47
N ASN A 371 13.49 -13.92 -8.40
CA ASN A 371 14.26 -13.14 -9.36
C ASN A 371 14.42 -11.71 -8.86
N LEU A 372 15.65 -11.30 -8.56
CA LEU A 372 15.96 -9.94 -8.14
C LEU A 372 16.77 -9.25 -9.25
N PRO A 373 16.26 -8.19 -9.90
CA PRO A 373 16.87 -7.61 -11.10
C PRO A 373 18.29 -7.04 -10.87
N ALA A 374 18.65 -6.75 -9.61
CA ALA A 374 19.97 -6.24 -9.24
C ALA A 374 20.97 -7.31 -8.75
N ARG A 375 20.59 -8.59 -8.72
CA ARG A 375 21.48 -9.69 -8.29
C ARG A 375 21.81 -10.58 -9.49
N SER A 376 23.10 -10.73 -9.79
CA SER A 376 23.59 -11.64 -10.83
C SER A 376 23.93 -13.01 -10.24
N GLY A 377 23.56 -14.07 -10.94
CA GLY A 377 23.89 -15.46 -10.59
C GLY A 377 22.71 -16.24 -10.01
N VAL A 378 22.82 -17.56 -10.01
CA VAL A 378 21.84 -18.47 -9.40
C VAL A 378 22.36 -18.88 -8.04
N LEU A 379 21.60 -18.56 -6.99
CA LEU A 379 21.88 -18.99 -5.63
C LEU A 379 20.88 -20.08 -5.25
N VAL A 380 21.38 -21.27 -4.92
CA VAL A 380 20.58 -22.37 -4.38
C VAL A 380 20.94 -22.52 -2.91
N ARG A 381 20.00 -22.19 -2.04
CA ARG A 381 20.17 -22.22 -0.58
C ARG A 381 18.82 -22.20 0.11
N ASP A 382 18.82 -22.58 1.38
CA ASP A 382 17.65 -22.44 2.23
C ASP A 382 17.33 -20.96 2.46
N VAL A 383 16.05 -20.63 2.39
CA VAL A 383 15.53 -19.29 2.63
C VAL A 383 14.36 -19.36 3.60
N MET A 384 14.21 -18.31 4.41
CA MET A 384 13.05 -18.14 5.27
C MET A 384 12.04 -17.22 4.58
N VAL A 385 10.79 -17.66 4.50
CA VAL A 385 9.68 -16.86 3.95
C VAL A 385 8.66 -16.64 5.06
N ALA A 386 8.24 -15.39 5.26
CA ALA A 386 7.25 -15.01 6.25
C ALA A 386 6.35 -13.89 5.70
N ARG A 387 5.15 -13.75 6.27
CA ARG A 387 4.15 -12.76 5.87
C ARG A 387 3.56 -12.05 7.08
#